data_AF-A0A9N9GR50-F1
#
_entry.id   AF-A0A9N9GR50-F1
#
_cell.length_a   1.000
_cell.length_b   1.000
_cell.length_c   1.000
_cell.angle_alpha   90.00
_cell.angle_beta   90.00
_cell.angle_gamma   90.00
#
_symmetry.space_group_name_H-M   'P 1'
#
loop_
_entity.id
_entity.type
_entity.pdbx_description
1 polymer ?
#
loop_
_entity_poly.entity_id
_entity_poly.type
_entity_poly.pdbx_seq_one_letter_code
_entity_poly.pdbx_strand_id
1 'polypeptide(L)' 'TLVQGAKVIFLHNQLFSDGLYNGSIGIVLEILDDENIIVAFLLAQGISCTKVVKETVYFNIHENSPSNNSNSK' A
#
# COMPACT_ATOMS: atom_id res chain seq x y z
N THR A 1 5.77 -3.82 -9.66
CA THR A 1 7.03 -3.74 -8.90
C THR A 1 7.14 -2.37 -8.26
N LEU A 2 7.46 -2.31 -6.97
CA LEU A 2 7.71 -1.05 -6.29
C LEU A 2 9.06 -0.50 -6.74
N VAL A 3 9.16 0.82 -6.99
CA VAL A 3 10.39 1.48 -7.42
C VAL A 3 10.62 2.75 -6.60
N GLN A 4 11.87 3.18 -6.51
CA GLN A 4 12.20 4.49 -5.97
C GLN A 4 11.48 5.60 -6.77
N GLY A 5 10.96 6.60 -6.07
CA GLY A 5 10.12 7.67 -6.62
C GLY A 5 8.63 7.32 -6.76
N ALA A 6 8.23 6.06 -6.51
CA ALA A 6 6.82 5.68 -6.56
C ALA A 6 5.99 6.41 -5.49
N LYS A 7 4.77 6.81 -5.87
CA LYS A 7 3.74 7.27 -4.92
C LYS A 7 3.09 6.06 -4.27
N VAL A 8 2.98 6.08 -2.95
CA VAL A 8 2.35 5.03 -2.14
C VAL A 8 1.31 5.64 -1.21
N ILE A 9 0.24 4.89 -0.93
CA ILE A 9 -0.83 5.28 -0.02
C ILE A 9 -0.89 4.25 1.09
N PHE A 10 -0.93 4.72 2.34
CA PHE A 10 -0.99 3.85 3.52
C PHE A 10 -2.40 3.78 4.06
N LEU A 11 -2.97 2.57 4.12
CA LEU A 11 -4.33 2.35 4.60
C LEU A 11 -4.38 1.93 6.07
N HIS A 12 -3.24 1.47 6.61
CA HIS A 12 -3.07 1.14 8.01
C HIS A 12 -1.76 1.74 8.51
N ASN A 13 -1.84 2.70 9.42
CA ASN A 13 -0.68 3.28 10.08
C ASN A 13 -1.03 3.60 11.55
N GLN A 14 -0.02 3.69 12.41
CA GLN A 14 -0.18 3.97 13.84
C GLN A 14 0.48 5.31 14.23
N LEU A 15 1.02 6.07 13.27
CA LEU A 15 1.82 7.28 13.48
C LEU A 15 0.94 8.55 13.47
N PHE A 16 -0.27 8.44 14.00
CA PHE A 16 -1.24 9.54 14.03
C PHE A 16 -0.74 10.75 14.82
N SER A 17 0.02 10.52 15.90
CA SER A 17 0.66 11.58 16.70
C SER A 17 1.67 12.39 15.88
N ASP A 18 2.23 11.79 14.84
CA ASP A 18 3.22 12.43 13.98
C ASP A 18 2.55 13.12 12.78
N GLY A 19 1.22 13.07 12.67
CA GLY A 19 0.45 13.66 11.58
C GLY A 19 0.32 12.78 10.34
N LEU A 20 0.66 11.49 10.44
CA LEU A 20 0.39 10.50 9.41
C LEU A 20 -0.98 9.86 9.67
N TYR A 21 -1.85 9.89 8.66
CA TYR A 21 -3.20 9.37 8.75
C TYR A 21 -3.42 8.30 7.68
N ASN A 22 -4.44 7.47 7.86
CA ASN A 22 -4.81 6.53 6.81
C ASN A 22 -5.24 7.33 5.58
N GLY A 23 -4.70 6.97 4.42
CA GLY A 23 -4.81 7.72 3.17
C GLY A 23 -3.67 8.72 2.92
N SER A 24 -2.74 8.92 3.86
CA SER A 24 -1.53 9.72 3.61
C SER A 24 -0.73 9.15 2.44
N ILE A 25 -0.32 10.06 1.55
CA ILE A 25 0.48 9.74 0.36
C ILE A 25 1.94 10.01 0.67
N GLY A 26 2.79 9.01 0.42
CA GLY A 26 4.24 9.13 0.53
C GLY A 26 4.97 8.86 -0.78
N ILE A 27 6.24 9.24 -0.85
CA ILE A 27 7.15 8.95 -1.95
C ILE A 27 8.22 7.97 -1.49
N VAL A 28 8.41 6.86 -2.19
CA VAL A 28 9.48 5.90 -1.90
C VAL A 28 10.83 6.57 -2.18
N LEU A 29 11.65 6.76 -1.15
CA LEU A 29 13.00 7.29 -1.29
C LEU A 29 14.02 6.18 -1.53
N GLU A 30 13.84 5.03 -0.91
CA GLU A 30 14.79 3.93 -0.95
C GLU A 30 14.09 2.60 -0.71
N ILE A 31 14.55 1.54 -1.39
CA ILE A 31 14.15 0.16 -1.15
C ILE A 31 15.33 -0.52 -0.46
N LEU A 32 15.15 -0.87 0.81
CA LEU A 32 16.22 -1.46 1.61
C LEU A 32 16.29 -2.97 1.35
N ASP A 33 15.14 -3.64 1.29
CA ASP A 33 15.00 -5.06 1.03
C ASP A 33 13.56 -5.42 0.57
N ASP A 34 13.26 -6.72 0.52
CA ASP A 34 11.99 -7.27 0.07
C ASP A 34 10.79 -6.87 0.94
N GLU A 35 11.02 -6.43 2.18
CA GLU A 35 9.98 -6.04 3.13
C GLU A 35 10.08 -4.56 3.53
N ASN A 36 11.27 -3.95 3.49
CA ASN A 36 11.51 -2.64 4.08
C ASN A 36 11.80 -1.57 3.03
N ILE A 37 11.18 -0.40 3.21
CA ILE A 37 11.39 0.79 2.38
C ILE A 37 11.52 2.05 3.24
N ILE A 38 12.14 3.09 2.71
CA ILE A 38 12.10 4.45 3.27
C ILE A 38 11.12 5.28 2.45
N VAL A 39 10.21 5.97 3.14
CA VAL A 39 9.18 6.80 2.51
C VAL A 39 9.24 8.21 3.07
N ALA A 40 9.23 9.20 2.18
CA ALA A 40 9.07 10.60 2.53
C ALA A 40 7.58 10.98 2.53
N PHE A 41 7.16 11.67 3.59
CA PHE A 41 5.85 12.25 3.74
C PHE A 41 5.96 13.75 3.89
N LEU A 42 5.05 14.47 3.23
CA LEU A 42 4.87 15.90 3.46
C LEU A 42 3.87 16.09 4.60
N LEU A 43 4.33 16.62 5.72
CA LEU A 43 3.57 16.89 6.92
C LEU A 43 3.52 18.40 7.18
N ALA A 44 2.68 18.84 8.13
CA ALA A 44 2.56 20.25 8.48
C ALA A 44 3.89 20.86 8.97
N GLN A 45 4.69 20.07 9.68
CA GLN A 45 6.01 20.45 10.19
C GLN A 45 7.16 20.29 9.17
N GLY A 46 6.88 19.83 7.95
CA GLY A 46 7.87 19.63 6.90
C GLY A 46 7.93 18.18 6.38
N ILE A 47 9.06 17.80 5.81
CA ILE A 47 9.27 16.46 5.27
C ILE A 47 9.71 15.51 6.40
N SER A 48 8.99 14.40 6.56
CA SER A 48 9.37 13.31 7.46
C SER A 48 9.73 12.07 6.64
N CYS A 49 10.86 11.46 6.95
CA CYS A 49 11.31 10.21 6.35
C CYS A 49 11.08 9.08 7.34
N THR A 50 10.26 8.09 6.97
CA THR A 50 9.86 6.99 7.84
C THR A 50 10.23 5.66 7.20
N LYS A 51 10.77 4.74 8.01
CA LYS A 51 10.95 3.34 7.61
C LYS A 51 9.59 2.64 7.66
N VAL A 52 9.21 2.03 6.56
CA VAL A 52 7.92 1.36 6.39
C VAL A 52 8.15 -0.10 6.05
N VAL A 53 7.38 -0.98 6.71
CA VAL A 53 7.33 -2.40 6.40
C VAL A 53 6.17 -2.66 5.43
N LYS A 54 6.46 -3.34 4.32
CA LYS A 54 5.49 -3.80 3.33
C LYS A 54 4.73 -4.99 3.92
N GLU A 55 3.60 -4.73 4.56
CA GLU A 55 2.66 -5.81 4.85
C GLU A 55 1.91 -6.18 3.57
N THR A 56 2.01 -7.45 3.16
CA THR A 56 1.28 -7.94 2.00
C THR A 56 -0.03 -8.55 2.46
N VAL A 57 -1.16 -7.92 2.11
CA VAL A 57 -2.49 -8.49 2.31
C VAL A 57 -3.04 -8.91 0.95
N TYR A 58 -3.10 -10.22 0.69
CA TYR A 58 -3.74 -10.76 -0.50
C TYR A 58 -5.25 -10.93 -0.26
N PHE A 59 -6.07 -10.48 -1.20
CA PHE A 59 -7.49 -10.80 -1.25
C PHE A 59 -7.74 -11.71 -2.46
N ASN A 60 -8.17 -12.95 -2.21
CA ASN A 60 -8.63 -13.84 -3.27
C ASN A 60 -10.12 -13.56 -3.52
N ILE A 61 -10.44 -13.12 -4.73
CA ILE A 61 -11.81 -13.05 -5.22
C ILE A 61 -12.02 -14.29 -6.09
N HIS A 62 -12.76 -15.26 -5.56
CA HIS A 62 -13.23 -16.37 -6.38
C HIS A 62 -14.48 -15.91 -7.14
N GLU A 63 -14.46 -16.01 -8.47
CA GLU A 63 -15.68 -15.90 -9.25
C GLU A 63 -16.58 -17.10 -8.94
N ASN A 64 -17.79 -16.85 -8.45
CA ASN A 64 -18.87 -17.82 -8.62
C ASN A 64 -19.31 -17.73 -10.08
N SER A 65 -18.72 -18.56 -10.95
CA SER A 65 -19.22 -18.70 -12.32
C SER A 65 -20.71 -19.11 -12.24
N PRO A 66 -21.61 -18.48 -13.01
CA PRO A 66 -22.97 -18.98 -13.11
C PRO A 66 -22.90 -20.40 -13.68
N SER A 67 -23.57 -21.36 -13.03
CA SER A 67 -23.72 -22.71 -13.56
C SER A 67 -24.39 -22.63 -14.94
N ASN A 68 -23.62 -22.91 -16.00
CA ASN A 68 -24.17 -23.10 -17.33
C ASN A 68 -25.07 -24.34 -17.31
N ASN A 69 -26.39 -24.16 -17.21
CA ASN A 69 -27.33 -25.19 -17.60
C ASN A 69 -27.37 -25.25 -19.12
N SER A 70 -26.55 -26.14 -19.67
CA SER A 70 -26.62 -26.62 -21.04
C SER A 70 -27.97 -27.31 -21.27
N ASN A 71 -28.91 -26.62 -21.93
CA ASN A 71 -30.00 -27.28 -22.64
C ASN A 71 -29.67 -27.30 -24.13
N SER A 72 -29.14 -28.44 -24.56
CA SER A 72 -29.15 -28.86 -25.95
C SER A 72 -30.59 -29.06 -26.42
N LYS A 73 -30.99 -28.40 -27.50
CA LYS A 73 -31.95 -28.93 -28.48
C LYS A 73 -31.77 -28.23 -29.82
#